data_AF-A0A2V2CUL0-F1
#
_entry.id   AF-A0A2V2CUL0-F1
#
_cell.length_a   1.000
_cell.length_b   1.000
_cell.length_c   1.000
_cell.angle_alpha   90.00
_cell.angle_beta   90.00
_cell.angle_gamma   90.00
#
_symmetry.space_group_name_H-M   'P 1'
#
loop_
_entity.id
_entity.type
_entity.pdbx_description
1 polymer ?
#
loop_
_entity_poly.entity_id
_entity_poly.type
_entity_poly.pdbx_seq_one_letter_code
_entity_poly.pdbx_strand_id
1 'polypeptide(L)'
;MTKIFIASIFLGSSGAVMDLSVDICSAVYEVVQKKPGIRAKEAIASGFAVGRAACGSTTTTLLLAYSGSYIALLMVFMAQGTPVELMLNYKYVAAEIVHTIVGSFGLVTVAPLTAITSGWLLTRGKRKL
;
A
#
# COMPACT_ATOMS: atom_id res chain seq x y z
N MET A 1 -1.15 -7.26 24.92
CA MET A 1 -0.40 -6.21 24.20
C MET A 1 -0.18 -6.57 22.72
N THR A 2 0.47 -7.69 22.38
CA THR A 2 0.80 -8.06 20.98
C THR A 2 -0.41 -8.19 20.05
N LYS A 3 -1.57 -8.66 20.54
CA LYS A 3 -2.80 -8.78 19.73
C LYS A 3 -3.37 -7.43 19.28
N ILE A 4 -3.29 -6.40 20.13
CA ILE A 4 -3.79 -5.05 19.80
C ILE A 4 -2.86 -4.41 18.77
N PHE A 5 -1.55 -4.59 18.94
CA PHE A 5 -0.54 -4.10 17.99
C PHE A 5 -0.70 -4.75 16.60
N ILE A 6 -0.90 -6.07 16.54
CA ILE A 6 -1.20 -6.77 15.29
C ILE A 6 -2.53 -6.29 14.69
N ALA A 7 -3.56 -6.05 15.52
CA ALA A 7 -4.84 -5.54 15.04
C ALA A 7 -4.73 -4.13 14.43
N SER A 8 -3.99 -3.21 15.06
CA SER A 8 -3.76 -1.86 14.50
C SER A 8 -3.00 -1.89 13.19
N ILE A 9 -2.06 -2.83 13.06
CA ILE A 9 -1.32 -3.08 11.80
C ILE A 9 -2.27 -3.53 10.69
N PHE A 10 -3.10 -4.54 10.95
CA PHE A 10 -4.07 -5.00 9.96
C PHE A 10 -5.05 -3.90 9.56
N LEU A 11 -5.50 -3.10 10.53
CA LEU A 11 -6.42 -1.99 10.29
C LEU A 11 -5.77 -0.91 9.40
N GLY A 12 -4.55 -0.47 9.74
CA GLY A 12 -3.79 0.51 8.96
C GLY A 12 -3.45 0.01 7.54
N SER A 13 -2.97 -1.23 7.43
CA SER A 13 -2.62 -1.83 6.13
C SER A 13 -3.84 -2.03 5.23
N SER A 14 -5.01 -2.38 5.79
CA SER A 14 -6.25 -2.51 5.01
C SER A 14 -6.69 -1.20 4.38
N GLY A 15 -6.49 -0.07 5.07
CA GLY A 15 -6.86 1.25 4.55
C GLY A 15 -6.03 1.60 3.32
N ALA A 16 -4.72 1.41 3.40
CA ALA A 16 -3.81 1.66 2.28
C ALA A 16 -4.05 0.70 1.10
N VAL A 17 -4.43 -0.55 1.37
CA VAL A 17 -4.83 -1.53 0.35
C VAL A 17 -6.16 -1.15 -0.32
N MET A 18 -7.12 -0.66 0.46
CA MET A 18 -8.43 -0.22 -0.05
C MET A 18 -8.27 0.97 -0.99
N ASP A 19 -7.49 1.97 -0.57
CA ASP A 19 -7.21 3.18 -1.36
C ASP A 19 -6.64 2.80 -2.74
N LEU A 20 -5.57 2.00 -2.75
CA LEU A 20 -4.93 1.52 -3.98
C LEU A 20 -5.89 0.69 -4.85
N SER A 21 -6.76 -0.11 -4.23
CA SER A 21 -7.72 -0.96 -4.96
C SER A 21 -8.82 -0.14 -5.63
N VAL A 22 -9.29 0.93 -4.97
CA VAL A 22 -10.27 1.87 -5.53
C VAL A 22 -9.67 2.60 -6.72
N ASP A 23 -8.42 3.07 -6.64
CA ASP A 23 -7.73 3.74 -7.74
C ASP A 23 -7.60 2.85 -8.98
N ILE A 24 -7.12 1.61 -8.79
CA ILE A 24 -6.97 0.63 -9.88
C ILE A 24 -8.33 0.28 -10.49
N CYS A 25 -9.34 0.00 -9.65
CA CYS A 25 -10.66 -0.39 -10.11
C CYS A 25 -11.33 0.74 -10.89
N SER A 26 -11.23 1.98 -10.41
CA SER A 26 -11.77 3.17 -11.08
C SER A 26 -11.13 3.38 -12.46
N ALA A 27 -9.81 3.25 -12.56
CA ALA A 27 -9.09 3.33 -13.83
C ALA A 27 -9.53 2.25 -14.83
N VAL A 28 -9.61 0.99 -14.38
CA VAL A 28 -10.08 -0.12 -15.24
C VAL A 28 -11.53 0.10 -15.67
N TYR A 29 -12.39 0.54 -14.74
CA TYR A 29 -13.79 0.83 -15.01
C TYR A 29 -13.97 1.95 -16.04
N GLU A 30 -13.22 3.04 -15.91
CA GLU A 30 -13.28 4.17 -16.85
C GLU A 30 -12.88 3.73 -18.27
N VAL A 31 -11.83 2.91 -18.38
CA VAL A 31 -11.36 2.37 -19.65
C VAL A 31 -12.38 1.42 -20.29
N VAL A 32 -13.00 0.55 -19.49
CA VAL A 32 -14.06 -0.38 -19.95
C VAL A 32 -15.37 0.37 -20.30
N GLN A 33 -15.65 1.49 -19.63
CA GLN A 33 -16.77 2.38 -19.98
C GLN A 33 -16.54 3.08 -21.33
N LYS A 34 -15.37 3.70 -21.52
CA LYS A 34 -15.05 4.44 -22.75
C LYS A 34 -14.81 3.55 -23.97
N LYS A 35 -14.37 2.30 -23.79
CA LYS A 35 -14.16 1.32 -24.87
C LYS A 35 -14.84 -0.02 -24.55
N PRO A 36 -16.14 -0.20 -24.87
CA PRO A 36 -16.86 -1.43 -24.58
C PRO A 36 -16.34 -2.68 -25.32
N GLY A 37 -15.52 -2.52 -26.38
CA GLY A 37 -14.86 -3.61 -27.10
C GLY A 37 -13.43 -3.92 -26.66
N ILE A 38 -12.96 -3.35 -25.55
CA ILE A 38 -11.56 -3.48 -25.12
C ILE A 38 -11.20 -4.92 -24.72
N ARG A 39 -10.01 -5.40 -25.10
CA ARG A 39 -9.51 -6.71 -24.65
C ARG A 39 -9.12 -6.64 -23.19
N ALA A 40 -9.35 -7.74 -22.46
CA ALA A 40 -9.01 -7.82 -21.03
C ALA A 40 -7.55 -7.47 -20.74
N LYS A 41 -6.62 -7.80 -21.65
CA LYS A 41 -5.20 -7.44 -21.53
C LYS A 41 -4.96 -5.92 -21.54
N GLU A 42 -5.69 -5.15 -22.33
CA GLU A 42 -5.53 -3.69 -22.40
C GLU A 42 -6.15 -3.01 -21.17
N ALA A 43 -7.29 -3.52 -20.69
CA ALA A 43 -7.89 -3.07 -19.43
C ALA A 43 -6.95 -3.34 -18.24
N ILE A 44 -6.37 -4.54 -18.17
CA ILE A 44 -5.35 -4.91 -17.16
C ILE A 44 -4.12 -4.00 -17.29
N ALA A 45 -3.61 -3.75 -18.49
CA ALA A 45 -2.44 -2.91 -18.70
C ALA A 45 -2.66 -1.46 -18.23
N SER A 46 -3.86 -0.92 -18.45
CA SER A 46 -4.23 0.40 -17.93
C SER A 46 -4.33 0.41 -16.41
N GLY A 47 -4.98 -0.59 -15.80
CA GLY A 47 -5.02 -0.76 -14.34
C GLY A 47 -3.62 -0.89 -13.73
N PHE A 48 -2.69 -1.56 -14.40
CA PHE A 48 -1.27 -1.64 -13.98
C PHE A 48 -0.53 -0.32 -14.09
N ALA A 49 -0.79 0.48 -15.12
CA ALA A 49 -0.16 1.79 -15.29
C ALA A 49 -0.56 2.74 -14.16
N VAL A 50 -1.88 2.82 -13.86
CA VAL A 50 -2.39 3.62 -12.74
C VAL A 50 -1.96 3.03 -11.41
N GLY A 51 -2.07 1.72 -11.23
CA GLY A 51 -1.65 1.03 -10.00
C GLY A 51 -0.18 1.26 -9.66
N ARG A 52 0.72 1.31 -10.65
CA ARG A 52 2.13 1.68 -10.42
C ARG A 52 2.29 3.13 -9.98
N ALA A 53 1.58 4.06 -10.61
CA ALA A 53 1.63 5.48 -10.24
C ALA A 53 1.06 5.70 -8.83
N ALA A 54 -0.09 5.10 -8.52
CA ALA A 54 -0.73 5.14 -7.20
C ALA A 54 0.16 4.50 -6.13
N CYS A 55 0.76 3.33 -6.40
CA CYS A 55 1.70 2.69 -5.46
C CYS A 55 2.86 3.61 -5.07
N GLY A 56 3.42 4.35 -6.03
CA GLY A 56 4.51 5.29 -5.74
C GLY A 56 4.07 6.42 -4.79
N SER A 57 2.88 6.96 -5.02
CA SER A 57 2.25 7.96 -4.15
C SER A 57 1.99 7.41 -2.74
N THR A 58 1.28 6.28 -2.62
CA THR A 58 0.93 5.67 -1.33
C THR A 58 2.18 5.26 -0.54
N THR A 59 3.23 4.76 -1.20
CA THR A 59 4.50 4.42 -0.55
C THR A 59 5.18 5.66 0.02
N THR A 60 5.17 6.78 -0.72
CA THR A 60 5.72 8.06 -0.25
C THR A 60 4.94 8.56 0.97
N THR A 61 3.61 8.48 0.93
CA THR A 61 2.74 8.83 2.06
C THR A 61 3.05 7.99 3.29
N LEU A 62 3.19 6.66 3.13
CA LEU A 62 3.56 5.77 4.24
C LEU A 62 4.94 6.10 4.80
N LEU A 63 5.95 6.29 3.93
CA LEU A 63 7.29 6.68 4.34
C LEU A 63 7.26 7.96 5.19
N LEU A 64 6.50 8.97 4.76
CA LEU A 64 6.37 10.24 5.46
C LEU A 64 5.63 10.07 6.80
N ALA A 65 4.54 9.30 6.82
CA ALA A 65 3.76 9.01 8.03
C ALA A 65 4.59 8.27 9.09
N TYR A 66 5.37 7.26 8.68
CA TYR A 66 6.28 6.55 9.58
C TYR A 66 7.41 7.48 10.04
N SER A 67 8.06 8.19 9.12
CA SER A 67 9.14 9.13 9.48
C SER A 67 8.66 10.16 10.51
N GLY A 68 7.48 10.76 10.31
CA GLY A 68 6.87 11.70 11.25
C GLY A 68 6.55 11.10 12.61
N SER A 69 6.04 9.86 12.64
CA SER A 69 5.71 9.16 13.89
C SER A 69 6.96 8.89 14.75
N TYR A 70 8.14 8.73 14.14
CA TYR A 70 9.39 8.52 14.86
C TYR A 70 10.08 9.79 15.35
N ILE A 71 9.78 10.97 14.79
CA ILE A 71 10.46 12.22 15.18
C ILE A 71 10.35 12.47 16.69
N ALA A 72 9.17 12.28 17.28
CA ALA A 72 8.96 12.47 18.71
C ALA A 72 9.82 11.50 19.55
N LEU A 73 9.92 10.25 19.11
CA LEU A 73 10.68 9.20 19.78
C LEU A 73 12.20 9.48 19.66
N LEU A 74 12.66 9.95 18.50
CA LEU A 74 14.02 10.43 18.28
C LEU A 74 14.36 11.63 19.18
N MET A 75 13.44 12.59 19.32
CA MET A 75 13.61 13.74 20.23
C MET A 75 13.77 13.33 21.70
N VAL A 76 12.97 12.38 22.18
CA VAL A 76 13.08 11.86 23.55
C VAL A 76 14.45 11.23 23.80
N PHE A 77 14.96 10.46 22.84
CA PHE A 77 16.29 9.87 22.98
C PHE A 77 17.43 10.88 22.92
N MET A 78 17.30 11.94 22.09
CA MET A 78 18.24 13.07 22.13
C MET A 78 18.24 13.76 23.50
N ALA A 79 17.07 13.93 24.12
CA ALA A 79 16.96 14.51 25.46
C ALA A 79 17.57 13.61 26.57
N GLN A 80 17.53 12.29 26.38
CA GLN A 80 18.11 11.30 27.32
C GLN A 80 19.62 11.07 27.08
N GLY A 81 20.23 11.69 26.06
CA GLY A 81 21.65 11.51 25.73
C GLY A 81 22.02 10.08 25.30
N THR A 82 21.05 9.27 24.88
CA THR A 82 21.28 7.86 24.53
C THR A 82 21.90 7.76 23.13
N PRO A 83 23.01 7.00 22.94
CA PRO A 83 23.61 6.86 21.63
C PRO A 83 22.66 6.17 20.64
N VAL A 84 22.62 6.67 19.40
CA VAL A 84 21.78 6.17 18.29
C VAL A 84 21.95 4.67 18.01
N GLU A 85 23.11 4.09 18.33
CA GLU A 85 23.40 2.65 18.22
C GLU A 85 22.58 1.80 19.22
N LEU A 86 22.31 2.33 20.41
CA LEU A 86 21.43 1.67 21.39
C LEU A 86 19.95 1.85 21.00
N MET A 87 19.59 2.98 20.39
CA MET A 87 18.22 3.23 19.91
C MET A 87 17.81 2.25 18.82
N LEU A 88 18.70 1.95 17.87
CA LEU A 88 18.42 0.99 16.79
C LEU A 88 18.29 -0.46 17.32
N ASN A 89 18.95 -0.79 18.43
CA ASN A 89 18.83 -2.09 19.10
C ASN A 89 17.57 -2.23 19.96
N TYR A 90 16.81 -1.16 20.20
CA TYR A 90 15.58 -1.26 20.96
C TYR A 90 14.54 -2.08 20.20
N LYS A 91 13.98 -3.10 20.86
CA LYS A 91 12.99 -4.02 20.28
C LYS A 91 11.82 -3.30 19.59
N TYR A 92 11.38 -2.16 20.14
CA TYR A 92 10.30 -1.36 19.56
C TYR A 92 10.68 -0.68 18.25
N VAL A 93 11.90 -0.14 18.14
CA VAL A 93 12.39 0.52 16.92
C VAL A 93 12.68 -0.52 15.84
N ALA A 94 13.40 -1.59 16.18
CA ALA A 94 13.73 -2.65 15.23
C ALA A 94 12.49 -3.38 14.69
N ALA A 95 11.54 -3.72 15.56
CA ALA A 95 10.31 -4.40 15.15
C ALA A 95 9.52 -3.57 14.13
N GLU A 96 9.56 -2.25 14.23
CA GLU A 96 8.70 -1.42 13.42
C GLU A 96 9.36 -0.88 12.15
N ILE A 97 10.69 -0.80 12.10
CA ILE A 97 11.43 -0.72 10.84
C ILE A 97 11.14 -1.97 9.99
N VAL A 98 11.24 -3.17 10.59
CA VAL A 98 10.90 -4.42 9.90
C VAL A 98 9.44 -4.42 9.46
N HIS A 99 8.53 -3.93 10.30
CA HIS A 99 7.13 -3.77 9.95
C HIS A 99 6.91 -2.85 8.74
N THR A 100 7.55 -1.69 8.72
CA THR A 100 7.44 -0.70 7.62
C THR A 100 7.91 -1.31 6.30
N ILE A 101 9.00 -2.06 6.34
CA ILE A 101 9.55 -2.77 5.17
C ILE A 101 8.55 -3.84 4.71
N VAL A 102 8.11 -4.73 5.60
CA VAL A 102 7.18 -5.82 5.27
C VAL A 102 5.82 -5.28 4.78
N GLY A 103 5.31 -4.22 5.40
CA GLY A 103 4.07 -3.55 4.99
C GLY A 103 4.19 -2.93 3.59
N SER A 104 5.31 -2.29 3.28
CA SER A 104 5.60 -1.73 1.94
C SER A 104 5.69 -2.83 0.88
N PHE A 105 6.36 -3.94 1.19
CA PHE A 105 6.42 -5.12 0.30
C PHE A 105 5.03 -5.74 0.08
N GLY A 106 4.21 -5.85 1.12
CA GLY A 106 2.83 -6.31 1.03
C GLY A 106 2.00 -5.45 0.08
N LEU A 107 2.13 -4.12 0.19
CA LEU A 107 1.39 -3.17 -0.63
C LEU A 107 1.79 -3.23 -2.11
N VAL A 108 3.10 -3.32 -2.40
CA VAL A 108 3.62 -3.51 -3.76
C VAL A 108 3.12 -4.82 -4.38
N THR A 109 2.92 -5.87 -3.58
CA THR A 109 2.44 -7.18 -4.05
C THR A 109 0.93 -7.19 -4.31
N VAL A 110 0.16 -6.35 -3.61
CA VAL A 110 -1.30 -6.22 -3.80
C VAL A 110 -1.63 -5.52 -5.13
N ALA A 111 -0.87 -4.52 -5.53
CA ALA A 111 -1.09 -3.78 -6.78
C ALA A 111 -1.25 -4.68 -8.04
N PRO A 112 -0.33 -5.63 -8.34
CA PRO A 112 -0.47 -6.53 -9.48
C PRO A 112 -1.64 -7.51 -9.32
N LEU A 113 -1.90 -8.00 -8.09
CA LEU A 113 -3.00 -8.93 -7.83
C LEU A 113 -4.36 -8.27 -8.08
N THR A 114 -4.56 -7.03 -7.64
CA THR A 114 -5.80 -6.29 -7.84
C THR A 114 -6.00 -5.92 -9.32
N ALA A 115 -4.95 -5.53 -10.04
CA ALA A 115 -5.04 -5.23 -11.47
C ALA A 115 -5.41 -6.46 -12.31
N ILE A 116 -4.86 -7.64 -12.00
CA ILE A 116 -5.19 -8.89 -12.70
C ILE A 116 -6.64 -9.32 -12.42
N THR A 117 -7.05 -9.29 -11.16
CA THR A 117 -8.39 -9.75 -10.75
C THR A 117 -9.50 -8.83 -11.26
N SER A 118 -9.33 -7.51 -11.13
CA SER A 118 -10.29 -6.51 -11.63
C SER A 118 -10.43 -6.58 -13.14
N GLY A 119 -9.32 -6.59 -13.88
CA GLY A 119 -9.36 -6.67 -15.34
C GLY A 119 -9.92 -7.99 -15.86
N TRP A 120 -9.77 -9.12 -15.15
CA TRP A 120 -10.44 -10.36 -15.54
C TRP A 120 -11.95 -10.34 -15.28
N LEU A 121 -12.37 -9.83 -14.11
CA LEU A 121 -13.77 -9.82 -13.69
C LEU A 121 -14.62 -8.82 -14.50
N LEU A 122 -14.15 -7.58 -14.65
CA LEU A 122 -14.87 -6.51 -15.37
C LEU A 122 -14.99 -6.79 -16.87
N THR A 123 -13.96 -7.37 -17.50
CA THR A 123 -14.01 -7.68 -18.94
C THR A 123 -14.88 -8.90 -19.25
N ARG A 124 -15.09 -9.82 -18.30
CA ARG A 124 -16.06 -10.91 -18.44
C ARG A 124 -17.51 -10.45 -18.30
N GLY A 125 -17.77 -9.42 -17.48
CA GLY A 125 -19.11 -8.87 -17.25
C GLY A 125 -19.72 -8.18 -18.48
N LYS A 126 -18.94 -7.39 -19.22
CA LYS A 126 -19.44 -6.68 -20.42
C LYS A 126 -19.57 -7.52 -21.69
N ARG A 127 -18.97 -8.72 -21.76
CA ARG A 127 -19.09 -9.60 -22.95
C ARG A 127 -20.45 -10.32 -23.05
N LYS A 128 -21.34 -10.15 -22.07
CA LYS A 128 -22.68 -10.77 -22.01
C LYS A 128 -23.86 -9.80 -22.24
N LEU A 129 -23.60 -8.53 -22.54
CA LEU A 129 -24.61 -7.54 -22.97
C LEU A 129 -24.34 -7.17 -24.43
#